data_AF-A0A4D4JN74-F1
#
_entry.id   AF-A0A4D4JN74-F1
#
_cell.length_a   1.000
_cell.length_b   1.000
_cell.length_c   1.000
_cell.angle_alpha   90.00
_cell.angle_beta   90.00
_cell.angle_gamma   90.00
#
_symmetry.space_group_name_H-M   'P 1'
#
loop_
_entity.id
_entity.type
_entity.pdbx_description
1 polymer ?
#
loop_
_entity_poly.entity_id
_entity_poly.type
_entity_poly.pdbx_seq_one_letter_code
_entity_poly.pdbx_strand_id
1 'polypeptide(L)'
;MLLQKTDKARQELSPGVRTLSLRERSLLLLADGKPLSDLQAMYNGIGAQIVDNLMRQGYLTGPAELPTPSTAPLPSPAEAEATSQAPSIERPEPGESLRSLAGARMYLFDTCERLFARRDPVLAQHFREALRTARDRTSMLDVGDAMFEEVALAAGTERAASLRERLEQLLPRAPGAAPGVYAATQPALLEG
;
A
#
# COMPACT_ATOMS: atom_id res chain seq x y z
N MET A 1 -14.92 9.30 -28.20
CA MET A 1 -14.49 7.90 -27.93
C MET A 1 -13.63 7.89 -26.68
N LEU A 2 -13.84 6.95 -25.76
CA LEU A 2 -13.08 6.81 -24.51
C LEU A 2 -12.01 5.73 -24.68
N LEU A 3 -10.85 5.92 -24.04
CA LEU A 3 -9.74 4.96 -24.05
C LEU A 3 -9.85 4.05 -22.82
N GLN A 4 -9.52 2.77 -22.97
CA GLN A 4 -9.48 1.86 -21.84
C GLN A 4 -8.04 1.62 -21.38
N LYS A 5 -7.81 1.65 -20.06
CA LYS A 5 -6.51 1.33 -19.47
C LYS A 5 -6.30 -0.16 -19.44
N THR A 6 -5.16 -0.62 -19.90
CA THR A 6 -4.77 -2.03 -19.84
C THR A 6 -4.29 -2.41 -18.43
N ASP A 7 -4.13 -3.71 -18.18
CA ASP A 7 -3.55 -4.20 -16.93
C ASP A 7 -2.13 -3.64 -16.71
N LYS A 8 -1.38 -3.49 -17.80
CA LYS A 8 -0.05 -2.84 -17.82
C LYS A 8 -0.10 -1.41 -17.28
N ALA A 9 -1.13 -0.64 -17.63
CA ALA A 9 -1.30 0.72 -17.12
C ALA A 9 -1.67 0.74 -15.63
N ARG A 10 -2.46 -0.23 -15.16
CA ARG A 10 -2.78 -0.37 -13.73
C ARG A 10 -1.56 -0.73 -12.91
N GLN A 11 -0.69 -1.58 -13.46
CA GLN A 11 0.55 -2.01 -12.84
C GLN A 11 1.58 -0.86 -12.78
N GLU A 12 1.69 -0.05 -13.83
CA GLU A 12 2.48 1.19 -13.79
C GLU A 12 1.93 2.20 -12.77
N LEU A 13 0.60 2.30 -12.64
CA LEU A 13 -0.01 3.20 -11.66
C LEU A 13 0.17 2.72 -10.21
N SER A 14 0.58 1.48 -9.98
CA SER A 14 0.84 0.93 -8.65
C SER A 14 2.04 1.60 -7.96
N PRO A 15 1.97 1.78 -6.63
CA PRO A 15 3.08 2.35 -5.88
C PRO A 15 4.29 1.40 -5.92
N GLY A 16 5.44 1.91 -6.37
CA GLY A 16 6.69 1.14 -6.46
C GLY A 16 7.23 0.94 -7.87
N VAL A 17 6.42 1.18 -8.91
CA VAL A 17 6.83 1.12 -10.32
C VAL A 17 6.74 2.52 -10.93
N ARG A 18 7.83 3.00 -11.55
CA ARG A 18 7.90 4.32 -12.18
C ARG A 18 8.72 4.24 -13.45
N THR A 19 8.19 3.59 -14.50
CA THR A 19 8.82 3.64 -15.82
C THR A 19 8.30 4.82 -16.64
N LEU A 20 7.05 5.23 -16.40
CA LEU A 20 6.40 6.35 -17.06
C LEU A 20 6.68 7.70 -16.40
N SER A 21 6.77 8.75 -17.21
CA SER A 21 6.90 10.13 -16.76
C SER A 21 5.63 10.64 -16.06
N LEU A 22 5.76 11.74 -15.31
CA LEU A 22 4.63 12.36 -14.60
C LEU A 22 3.46 12.69 -15.54
N ARG A 23 3.75 13.19 -16.75
CA ARG A 23 2.74 13.56 -17.75
C ARG A 23 1.99 12.34 -18.30
N GLU A 24 2.73 11.27 -18.61
CA GLU A 24 2.17 9.99 -19.05
C GLU A 24 1.25 9.39 -17.99
N ARG A 25 1.69 9.37 -16.73
CA ARG A 25 0.87 8.88 -15.61
C ARG A 25 -0.39 9.71 -15.39
N SER A 26 -0.30 11.04 -15.49
CA SER A 26 -1.48 11.91 -15.39
C SER A 26 -2.48 11.63 -16.50
N LEU A 27 -2.03 11.42 -17.74
CA LEU A 27 -2.91 11.04 -18.86
C LEU A 27 -3.52 9.65 -18.65
N LEU A 28 -2.74 8.68 -18.16
CA LEU A 28 -3.26 7.38 -17.78
C LEU A 28 -4.31 7.48 -16.69
N LEU A 29 -4.18 8.37 -15.71
CA LEU A 29 -5.23 8.55 -14.70
C LEU A 29 -6.52 9.11 -15.30
N LEU A 30 -6.40 10.08 -16.21
CA LEU A 30 -7.52 10.76 -16.86
C LEU A 30 -8.18 9.95 -17.99
N ALA A 31 -7.51 8.95 -18.54
CA ALA A 31 -7.99 8.15 -19.66
C ALA A 31 -9.34 7.44 -19.42
N ASP A 32 -9.65 7.10 -18.16
CA ASP A 32 -10.91 6.41 -17.80
C ASP A 32 -12.14 7.33 -17.90
N GLY A 33 -11.95 8.64 -17.72
CA GLY A 33 -13.05 9.59 -17.52
C GLY A 33 -13.13 10.71 -18.54
N LYS A 34 -12.18 10.78 -19.50
CA LYS A 34 -12.13 11.84 -20.51
C LYS A 34 -12.10 11.28 -21.93
N PRO A 35 -12.71 11.96 -22.91
CA PRO A 35 -12.63 11.57 -24.30
C PRO A 35 -11.20 11.78 -24.84
N LEU A 36 -10.81 10.95 -25.81
CA LEU A 36 -9.50 11.00 -26.47
C LEU A 36 -9.14 12.43 -26.91
N SER A 37 -10.07 13.15 -27.54
CA SER A 37 -9.86 14.51 -28.05
C SER A 37 -9.47 15.51 -26.96
N ASP A 38 -10.08 15.41 -25.78
CA ASP A 38 -9.71 16.23 -24.61
C ASP A 38 -8.29 15.92 -24.15
N LEU A 39 -7.94 14.63 -24.04
CA LEU A 39 -6.60 14.19 -23.63
C LEU A 39 -5.52 14.62 -24.63
N GLN A 40 -5.84 14.62 -25.92
CA GLN A 40 -4.95 15.06 -26.99
C GLN A 40 -4.73 16.58 -26.98
N ALA A 41 -5.79 17.35 -26.66
CA ALA A 41 -5.72 18.81 -26.54
C ALA A 41 -4.97 19.28 -25.28
N MET A 42 -4.80 18.41 -24.28
CA MET A 42 -4.01 18.72 -23.09
C MET A 42 -2.53 18.94 -23.40
N TYR A 43 -1.85 19.65 -22.51
CA TYR A 43 -0.42 19.99 -22.64
C TYR A 43 -0.09 20.71 -23.96
N ASN A 44 -0.94 21.67 -24.34
CA ASN A 44 -0.78 22.50 -25.53
C ASN A 44 -0.68 21.67 -26.84
N GLY A 45 -1.38 20.55 -26.91
CA GLY A 45 -1.38 19.65 -28.07
C GLY A 45 -0.32 18.55 -28.05
N ILE A 46 0.58 18.52 -27.06
CA ILE A 46 1.56 17.44 -26.89
C ILE A 46 0.88 16.16 -26.38
N GLY A 47 -0.31 16.27 -25.79
CA GLY A 47 -1.10 15.13 -25.30
C GLY A 47 -1.33 14.05 -26.37
N ALA A 48 -1.46 14.44 -27.65
CA ALA A 48 -1.61 13.49 -28.75
C ALA A 48 -0.42 12.54 -28.90
N GLN A 49 0.80 13.06 -28.81
CA GLN A 49 2.01 12.26 -28.94
C GLN A 49 2.23 11.36 -27.73
N ILE A 50 1.81 11.81 -26.54
CA ILE A 50 1.90 11.02 -25.31
C ILE A 50 0.87 9.88 -25.35
N VAL A 51 -0.37 10.16 -25.78
CA VAL A 51 -1.39 9.12 -25.93
C VAL A 51 -0.98 8.09 -26.99
N ASP A 52 -0.42 8.51 -28.13
CA ASP A 52 0.11 7.59 -29.15
C ASP A 52 1.20 6.67 -28.58
N ASN A 53 2.15 7.21 -27.82
CA ASN A 53 3.18 6.42 -27.14
C ASN A 53 2.57 5.43 -26.14
N LEU A 54 1.59 5.87 -25.34
CA LEU A 54 0.89 5.00 -24.39
C LEU A 54 0.11 3.89 -25.10
N MET A 55 -0.48 4.15 -26.25
CA MET A 55 -1.14 3.12 -27.06
C MET A 55 -0.14 2.14 -27.67
N ARG A 56 0.96 2.63 -28.26
CA ARG A 56 2.05 1.78 -28.81
C ARG A 56 2.69 0.89 -27.77
N GLN A 57 2.87 1.39 -26.56
CA GLN A 57 3.45 0.64 -25.44
C GLN A 57 2.44 -0.31 -24.78
N GLY A 58 1.18 -0.30 -25.22
CA GLY A 58 0.11 -1.17 -24.72
C GLY A 58 -0.46 -0.76 -23.38
N TYR A 59 -0.33 0.52 -22.99
CA TYR A 59 -0.93 1.09 -21.78
C TYR A 59 -2.38 1.53 -21.99
N LEU A 60 -2.74 1.92 -23.22
CA LEU A 60 -4.09 2.32 -23.59
C LEU A 60 -4.56 1.48 -24.78
N THR A 61 -5.78 0.97 -24.69
CA THR A 61 -6.48 0.29 -25.79
C THR A 61 -7.53 1.24 -26.38
N GLY A 62 -7.67 1.21 -27.71
CA GLY A 62 -8.70 1.94 -28.45
C GLY A 62 -10.13 1.51 -28.07
N PRO A 63 -11.16 2.20 -28.56
CA PRO A 63 -12.56 1.89 -28.22
C PRO A 63 -12.87 0.43 -28.56
N ALA A 64 -13.54 -0.23 -27.61
CA ALA A 64 -13.69 -1.67 -27.50
C ALA A 64 -14.10 -2.37 -28.80
N GLU A 65 -13.17 -3.17 -29.33
CA GLU A 65 -13.51 -4.46 -29.92
C GLU A 65 -13.17 -5.52 -28.86
N LEU A 66 -14.11 -6.42 -28.62
CA LEU A 66 -14.16 -7.39 -27.53
C LEU A 66 -12.82 -8.14 -27.30
N PRO A 67 -12.49 -8.53 -26.05
CA PRO A 67 -11.30 -9.33 -25.79
C PRO A 67 -11.49 -10.73 -26.41
N THR A 68 -10.74 -11.04 -27.46
CA THR A 68 -10.51 -12.43 -27.86
C THR A 68 -9.47 -13.02 -26.90
N PRO A 69 -9.74 -14.17 -26.25
CA PRO A 69 -8.75 -14.85 -25.42
C PRO A 69 -7.76 -15.53 -26.37
N SER A 70 -6.56 -14.99 -26.53
CA SER A 70 -5.50 -15.69 -27.24
C SER A 70 -4.69 -16.53 -26.26
N THR A 71 -5.24 -17.73 -26.03
CA THR A 71 -4.58 -19.03 -25.99
C THR A 71 -3.04 -19.04 -25.99
N ALA A 72 -2.51 -19.74 -24.98
CA ALA A 72 -1.13 -20.19 -24.85
C ALA A 72 -0.60 -20.92 -26.11
N PRO A 73 0.74 -21.03 -26.22
CA PRO A 73 1.29 -22.35 -26.53
C PRO A 73 2.32 -22.78 -25.47
N LEU A 74 2.02 -23.91 -24.82
CA LEU A 74 3.01 -24.85 -24.31
C LEU A 74 3.94 -25.29 -25.47
N PRO A 75 5.20 -25.64 -25.17
CA PRO A 75 5.47 -27.06 -25.01
C PRO A 75 6.24 -27.39 -23.72
N SER A 76 5.70 -28.36 -22.97
CA SER A 76 6.48 -29.31 -22.15
C SER A 76 7.01 -30.42 -23.09
N PRO A 77 7.99 -31.28 -22.76
CA PRO A 77 8.22 -31.87 -21.42
C PRO A 77 9.69 -32.12 -21.00
N ALA A 78 9.90 -32.29 -19.69
CA ALA A 78 10.86 -33.17 -19.00
C ALA A 78 11.11 -32.59 -17.59
N GLU A 79 10.41 -33.09 -16.57
CA GLU A 79 10.95 -34.09 -15.62
C GLU A 79 12.18 -33.61 -14.84
N ALA A 80 11.93 -33.15 -13.61
CA ALA A 80 12.68 -33.61 -12.44
C ALA A 80 11.89 -33.22 -11.18
N GLU A 81 11.35 -34.24 -10.54
CA GLU A 81 10.87 -34.21 -9.17
C GLU A 81 11.91 -33.60 -8.23
N ALA A 82 11.48 -32.65 -7.41
CA ALA A 82 12.10 -32.40 -6.12
C ALA A 82 11.01 -31.96 -5.16
N THR A 83 10.61 -32.92 -4.34
CA THR A 83 9.92 -32.76 -3.07
C THR A 83 10.43 -31.55 -2.30
N SER A 84 9.57 -30.58 -2.05
CA SER A 84 9.71 -29.66 -0.92
C SER A 84 8.33 -29.21 -0.48
N GLN A 85 7.92 -29.74 0.66
CA GLN A 85 6.75 -29.34 1.42
C GLN A 85 6.83 -27.83 1.66
N ALA A 86 6.00 -27.05 0.96
CA ALA A 86 5.77 -25.67 1.31
C ALA A 86 4.70 -25.66 2.43
N PRO A 87 4.98 -25.04 3.59
CA PRO A 87 3.98 -24.91 4.63
C PRO A 87 2.80 -24.08 4.08
N SER A 88 1.58 -24.57 4.29
CA SER A 88 0.37 -23.80 4.08
C SER A 88 0.51 -22.47 4.81
N ILE A 89 0.67 -21.38 4.06
CA ILE A 89 0.45 -20.04 4.58
C ILE A 89 -1.07 -19.92 4.71
N GLU A 90 -1.57 -20.16 5.92
CA GLU A 90 -2.87 -19.66 6.35
C GLU A 90 -2.95 -18.19 5.96
N ARG A 91 -3.94 -17.86 5.13
CA ARG A 91 -4.28 -16.49 4.77
C ARG A 91 -4.75 -15.80 6.06
N PRO A 92 -4.01 -14.83 6.62
CA PRO A 92 -4.49 -14.12 7.78
C PRO A 92 -5.73 -13.31 7.37
N GLU A 93 -6.75 -13.38 8.21
CA GLU A 93 -7.98 -12.60 8.11
C GLU A 93 -7.66 -11.12 7.79
N PRO A 94 -8.47 -10.44 6.96
CA PRO A 94 -8.19 -9.07 6.48
C PRO A 94 -8.06 -8.01 7.60
N GLY A 95 -8.40 -8.34 8.84
CA GLY A 95 -8.19 -7.49 10.01
C GLY A 95 -6.81 -7.61 10.67
N GLU A 96 -6.12 -8.75 10.52
CA GLU A 96 -4.79 -8.99 11.13
C GLU A 96 -3.68 -8.45 10.23
N SER A 97 -3.90 -8.48 8.91
CA SER A 97 -3.01 -7.90 7.90
C SER A 97 -2.86 -6.37 8.02
N LEU A 98 -3.81 -5.67 8.64
CA LEU A 98 -3.77 -4.21 8.84
C LEU A 98 -3.09 -3.78 10.14
N ARG A 99 -2.97 -4.66 11.14
CA ARG A 99 -2.35 -4.37 12.45
C ARG A 99 -1.03 -5.12 12.62
N SER A 100 -0.07 -4.76 11.79
CA SER A 100 1.24 -5.39 11.75
C SER A 100 2.32 -4.50 12.37
N LEU A 101 3.21 -5.10 13.16
CA LEU A 101 4.40 -4.41 13.69
C LEU A 101 5.25 -3.79 12.57
N ALA A 102 5.37 -4.50 11.44
CA ALA A 102 6.02 -3.97 10.24
C ALA A 102 5.32 -2.72 9.68
N GLY A 103 3.98 -2.68 9.73
CA GLY A 103 3.17 -1.51 9.34
C GLY A 103 3.36 -0.33 10.27
N ALA A 104 3.40 -0.56 11.59
CA ALA A 104 3.72 0.46 12.58
C ALA A 104 5.13 1.04 12.38
N ARG A 105 6.13 0.20 12.08
CA ARG A 105 7.49 0.65 11.71
C ARG A 105 7.49 1.52 10.47
N MET A 106 6.87 1.05 9.39
CA MET A 106 6.78 1.81 8.14
C MET A 106 6.12 3.17 8.36
N TYR A 107 5.05 3.20 9.16
CA TYR A 107 4.35 4.43 9.50
C TYR A 107 5.23 5.44 10.25
N LEU A 108 6.05 4.99 11.21
CA LEU A 108 7.00 5.87 11.92
C LEU A 108 8.05 6.46 10.97
N PHE A 109 8.64 5.65 10.09
CA PHE A 109 9.61 6.12 9.10
C PHE A 109 9.00 7.13 8.10
N ASP A 110 7.78 6.86 7.63
CA ASP A 110 7.06 7.73 6.72
C ASP A 110 6.62 9.05 7.39
N THR A 111 6.16 8.99 8.63
CA THR A 111 5.77 10.16 9.42
C THR A 111 6.99 11.04 9.70
N CYS A 112 8.12 10.44 10.07
CA CYS A 112 9.38 11.14 10.29
C CYS A 112 9.81 11.93 9.04
N GLU A 113 9.76 11.30 7.87
CA GLU A 113 10.08 11.97 6.60
C GLU A 113 9.16 13.12 6.27
N ARG A 114 7.84 12.93 6.38
CA ARG A 114 6.89 13.98 6.01
C ARG A 114 6.99 15.21 6.92
N LEU A 115 7.28 15.00 8.20
CA LEU A 115 7.28 16.08 9.20
C LEU A 115 8.63 16.78 9.30
N PHE A 116 9.72 16.02 9.29
CA PHE A 116 11.05 16.57 9.59
C PHE A 116 11.90 16.80 8.35
N ALA A 117 11.77 16.04 7.26
CA ALA A 117 12.71 16.16 6.12
C ALA A 117 12.75 17.55 5.46
N ARG A 118 11.67 18.34 5.57
CA ARG A 118 11.63 19.72 5.04
C ARG A 118 12.02 20.79 6.06
N ARG A 119 11.85 20.50 7.36
CA ARG A 119 11.98 21.48 8.44
C ARG A 119 13.28 21.34 9.20
N ASP A 120 13.67 20.10 9.48
CA ASP A 120 14.92 19.74 10.15
C ASP A 120 15.44 18.37 9.62
N PRO A 121 16.27 18.38 8.57
CA PRO A 121 16.78 17.14 7.97
C PRO A 121 17.75 16.39 8.88
N VAL A 122 18.40 17.08 9.84
CA VAL A 122 19.33 16.46 10.80
C VAL A 122 18.53 15.65 11.83
N LEU A 123 17.46 16.25 12.36
CA LEU A 123 16.56 15.58 13.29
C LEU A 123 15.83 14.39 12.63
N ALA A 124 15.44 14.52 11.36
CA ALA A 124 14.89 13.42 10.57
C ALA A 124 15.88 12.24 10.46
N GLN A 125 17.15 12.54 10.17
CA GLN A 125 18.19 11.52 10.04
C GLN A 125 18.47 10.82 11.39
N HIS A 126 18.49 11.57 12.49
CA HIS A 126 18.65 11.03 13.84
C HIS A 126 17.54 10.04 14.19
N PHE A 127 16.26 10.41 14.01
CA PHE A 127 15.15 9.51 14.29
C PHE A 127 15.11 8.29 13.37
N ARG A 128 15.50 8.45 12.09
CA ARG A 128 15.64 7.32 11.17
C ARG A 128 16.68 6.31 11.63
N GLU A 129 17.81 6.79 12.11
CA GLU A 129 18.86 5.93 12.63
C GLU A 129 18.43 5.25 13.93
N ALA A 130 17.79 5.99 14.85
CA ALA A 130 17.22 5.44 16.08
C ALA A 130 16.14 4.37 15.82
N LEU A 131 15.24 4.59 14.85
CA LEU A 131 14.26 3.58 14.44
C LEU A 131 14.91 2.36 13.77
N ARG A 132 16.05 2.55 13.09
CA ARG A 132 16.80 1.46 12.45
C ARG A 132 17.53 0.60 13.48
N THR A 133 18.08 1.20 14.53
CA THR A 133 18.74 0.49 15.63
C THR A 133 17.74 -0.18 16.57
N ALA A 134 16.57 0.43 16.78
CA ALA A 134 15.47 -0.16 17.53
C ALA A 134 14.83 -1.32 16.77
N ARG A 135 15.31 -2.55 17.00
CA ARG A 135 14.78 -3.78 16.38
C ARG A 135 13.57 -4.37 17.13
N ASP A 136 13.45 -4.08 18.42
CA ASP A 136 12.41 -4.60 19.28
C ASP A 136 11.19 -3.68 19.35
N ARG A 137 10.02 -4.25 19.65
CA ARG A 137 8.75 -3.51 19.77
C ARG A 137 8.86 -2.37 20.78
N THR A 138 9.42 -2.65 21.96
CA THR A 138 9.52 -1.67 23.05
C THR A 138 10.42 -0.51 22.67
N SER A 139 11.62 -0.79 22.14
CA SER A 139 12.55 0.24 21.69
C SER A 139 12.00 1.07 20.54
N MET A 140 11.23 0.46 19.63
CA MET A 140 10.58 1.19 18.55
C MET A 140 9.52 2.16 19.06
N LEU A 141 8.73 1.75 20.05
CA LEU A 141 7.70 2.60 20.67
C LEU A 141 8.32 3.75 21.46
N ASP A 142 9.41 3.50 22.16
CA ASP A 142 10.18 4.50 22.89
C ASP A 142 10.70 5.61 21.95
N VAL A 143 11.34 5.21 20.84
CA VAL A 143 11.78 6.16 19.80
C VAL A 143 10.59 6.88 19.14
N GLY A 144 9.47 6.17 18.94
CA GLY A 144 8.25 6.76 18.43
C GLY A 144 7.67 7.83 19.36
N ASP A 145 7.70 7.60 20.67
CA ASP A 145 7.18 8.56 21.65
C ASP A 145 8.05 9.83 21.71
N ALA A 146 9.37 9.67 21.76
CA ALA A 146 10.32 10.79 21.67
C ALA A 146 10.14 11.59 20.37
N MET A 147 9.88 10.90 19.25
CA MET A 147 9.55 11.57 17.98
C MET A 147 8.26 12.38 18.09
N PHE A 148 7.21 11.85 18.72
CA PHE A 148 5.94 12.57 18.86
C PHE A 148 6.01 13.76 19.82
N GLU A 149 6.88 13.73 20.83
CA GLU A 149 7.18 14.91 21.64
C GLU A 149 7.78 16.04 20.79
N GLU A 150 8.74 15.72 19.93
CA GLU A 150 9.30 16.70 18.98
C GLU A 150 8.25 17.21 17.99
N VAL A 151 7.34 16.35 17.53
CA VAL A 151 6.20 16.77 16.70
C VAL A 151 5.25 17.69 17.48
N ALA A 152 5.01 17.44 18.76
CA ALA A 152 4.16 18.29 19.59
C ALA A 152 4.75 19.70 19.74
N LEU A 153 6.07 19.78 19.93
CA LEU A 153 6.81 21.05 19.98
C LEU A 153 6.79 21.78 18.62
N ALA A 154 6.97 21.06 17.51
CA ALA A 154 7.10 21.66 16.18
C ALA A 154 5.76 21.99 15.48
N ALA A 155 4.73 21.18 15.71
CA ALA A 155 3.47 21.18 14.95
C ALA A 155 2.20 21.13 15.81
N GLY A 156 2.33 21.10 17.14
CA GLY A 156 1.22 21.16 18.09
C GLY A 156 0.83 19.80 18.69
N THR A 157 0.34 19.85 19.92
CA THR A 157 -0.01 18.68 20.75
C THR A 157 -1.14 17.84 20.15
N GLU A 158 -2.17 18.48 19.58
CA GLU A 158 -3.30 17.77 18.95
C GLU A 158 -2.82 16.92 17.76
N ARG A 159 -1.91 17.45 16.95
CA ARG A 159 -1.36 16.73 15.80
C ARG A 159 -0.52 15.54 16.25
N ALA A 160 0.29 15.70 17.30
CA ALA A 160 1.05 14.59 17.88
C ALA A 160 0.13 13.50 18.46
N ALA A 161 -0.95 13.89 19.14
CA ALA A 161 -1.95 12.96 19.69
C ALA A 161 -2.62 12.14 18.59
N SER A 162 -3.10 12.76 17.50
CA SER A 162 -3.71 12.04 16.38
C SER A 162 -2.75 11.05 15.71
N LEU A 163 -1.45 11.39 15.64
CA LEU A 163 -0.44 10.49 15.07
C LEU A 163 -0.14 9.30 16.00
N ARG A 164 -0.14 9.52 17.33
CA ARG A 164 -0.03 8.47 18.35
C ARG A 164 -1.21 7.50 18.29
N GLU A 165 -2.44 8.01 18.28
CA GLU A 165 -3.64 7.17 18.14
C GLU A 165 -3.60 6.33 16.86
N ARG A 166 -3.12 6.91 15.76
CA ARG A 166 -2.95 6.18 14.50
C ARG A 166 -1.88 5.09 14.60
N LEU A 167 -0.78 5.33 15.32
CA LEU A 167 0.23 4.30 15.59
C LEU A 167 -0.38 3.15 16.40
N GLU A 168 -1.15 3.44 17.45
CA GLU A 168 -1.80 2.43 18.28
C GLU A 168 -2.79 1.57 17.49
N GLN A 169 -3.54 2.16 16.56
CA GLN A 169 -4.42 1.42 15.66
C GLN A 169 -3.68 0.41 14.76
N LEU A 170 -2.41 0.67 14.45
CA LEU A 170 -1.56 -0.17 13.61
C LEU A 170 -0.78 -1.22 14.40
N LEU A 171 -0.62 -1.05 15.72
CA LEU A 171 0.05 -2.05 16.53
C LEU A 171 -0.81 -3.31 16.63
N PRO A 172 -0.20 -4.50 16.55
CA PRO A 172 -0.92 -5.73 16.83
C PRO A 172 -1.47 -5.65 18.26
N ARG A 173 -2.78 -5.86 18.40
CA ARG A 173 -3.43 -5.96 19.71
C ARG A 173 -2.78 -7.15 20.41
N ALA A 174 -2.34 -6.96 21.66
CA ALA A 174 -1.87 -8.09 22.45
C ALA A 174 -2.93 -9.22 22.40
N PRO A 175 -2.54 -10.49 22.16
CA PRO A 175 -3.46 -11.61 22.17
C PRO A 175 -3.98 -11.79 23.60
N GLY A 176 -5.04 -11.08 23.96
CA GLY A 176 -5.49 -11.04 25.36
C GLY A 176 -6.73 -10.21 25.63
N ALA A 177 -7.54 -9.88 24.62
CA ALA A 177 -8.85 -9.30 24.85
C ALA A 177 -9.84 -9.75 23.78
N ALA A 178 -10.09 -11.05 23.74
CA ALA A 178 -11.37 -11.53 23.24
C ALA A 178 -12.46 -10.91 24.15
N PRO A 179 -13.37 -10.07 23.62
CA PRO A 179 -14.58 -9.76 24.36
C PRO A 179 -15.36 -11.07 24.53
N GLY A 180 -15.64 -11.41 25.79
CA GLY A 180 -16.17 -12.70 26.20
C GLY A 180 -17.35 -13.16 25.37
N VAL A 181 -17.16 -14.23 24.61
CA VAL A 181 -18.23 -15.15 24.27
C VAL A 181 -18.26 -16.21 25.37
N TYR A 182 -18.66 -15.79 26.58
CA TYR A 182 -19.24 -16.74 27.53
C TYR A 182 -20.67 -16.98 27.03
N ALA A 183 -20.78 -17.80 25.98
CA ALA A 183 -22.05 -18.33 25.53
C ALA A 183 -22.63 -19.14 26.68
N ALA A 184 -23.77 -18.65 27.15
CA ALA A 184 -24.61 -19.21 28.18
C ALA A 184 -24.66 -20.76 28.13
N THR A 185 -24.02 -21.41 29.10
CA THR A 185 -24.40 -22.78 29.46
C THR A 185 -25.60 -22.66 30.39
N GLN A 186 -26.79 -22.80 29.81
CA GLN A 186 -28.04 -23.00 30.54
C GLN A 186 -27.89 -24.23 31.45
N PRO A 187 -28.31 -24.19 32.73
CA PRO A 187 -28.46 -25.41 33.50
C PRO A 187 -29.85 -25.99 33.21
N ALA A 188 -29.92 -26.90 32.25
CA ALA A 188 -31.07 -27.79 32.11
C ALA A 188 -30.71 -29.15 32.72
N LEU A 189 -31.08 -29.29 33.99
CA LEU A 189 -31.88 -30.41 34.49
C LEU A 189 -31.43 -31.82 34.06
N LEU A 190 -30.75 -32.55 34.95
CA LEU A 190 -30.99 -33.98 35.13
C LEU A 190 -30.48 -34.49 36.51
N GLU A 191 -31.40 -35.19 37.19
CA GLU A 191 -31.22 -36.25 38.20
C GLU A 191 -30.99 -35.89 39.68
N GLY A 192 -31.95 -36.35 40.49
CA GLY A 192 -31.99 -36.35 41.96
C GLY A 192 -33.41 -36.38 42.49
#